data_AF-A0A8M1K6L8-F1
#
_entry.id   AF-A0A8M1K6L8-F1
#
_cell.length_a   1.000
_cell.length_b   1.000
_cell.length_c   1.000
_cell.angle_alpha   90.00
_cell.angle_beta   90.00
_cell.angle_gamma   90.00
#
_symmetry.space_group_name_H-M   'P 1'
#
loop_
_entity.id
_entity.type
_entity.pdbx_description
1 polymer ?
#
loop_
_entity_poly.entity_id
_entity_poly.type
_entity_poly.pdbx_seq_one_letter_code
_entity_poly.pdbx_strand_id
1 'polypeptide(L)'
;MEGASVTLTCNSDANPPVHNYTWYKKYSRTESSLIGSGQKYSISHARLVHRGRYYCKAENKVGATASTTLPVHVHKPPLWGSIGPLLAPILILMAGTVAVCLSVCWRNTETTPAEDDSMTHSGKVGYVTEGAV
;
A
#
# COMPACT_ATOMS: atom_id res chain seq x y z
N MET A 1 -1.55 13.54 -2.18
CA MET A 1 -1.89 12.75 -3.40
C MET A 1 -1.40 13.51 -4.62
N GLU A 2 -1.14 12.82 -5.73
CA GLU A 2 -0.90 13.46 -7.03
C GLU A 2 -2.12 14.31 -7.44
N GLY A 3 -1.89 15.47 -8.05
CA GLY A 3 -2.92 16.46 -8.38
C GLY A 3 -3.34 17.38 -7.23
N ALA A 4 -3.05 17.02 -5.98
CA ALA A 4 -3.42 17.86 -4.82
C ALA A 4 -2.51 19.09 -4.67
N SER A 5 -3.00 20.09 -3.95
CA SER A 5 -2.21 21.26 -3.55
C SER A 5 -1.77 21.12 -2.09
N VAL A 6 -0.51 21.46 -1.80
CA VAL A 6 0.04 21.45 -0.44
C VAL A 6 0.85 22.72 -0.18
N THR A 7 0.73 23.29 1.01
CA THR A 7 1.48 24.48 1.42
C THR A 7 2.38 24.14 2.60
N LEU A 8 3.67 24.36 2.42
CA LEU A 8 4.68 24.27 3.47
C LEU A 8 4.81 25.64 4.13
N THR A 9 4.88 25.68 5.47
CA THR A 9 5.05 26.92 6.22
C THR A 9 6.31 26.82 7.07
N CYS A 10 7.13 27.86 7.02
CA CYS A 10 8.32 28.01 7.84
C CYS A 10 7.99 29.00 8.97
N ASN A 11 8.22 28.62 10.22
CA ASN A 11 8.06 29.54 11.35
C ASN A 11 9.36 29.62 12.14
N SER A 12 9.62 30.79 12.72
CA SER A 12 10.83 31.03 13.50
C SER A 12 10.55 32.04 14.59
N ASP A 13 10.95 31.71 15.81
CA ASP A 13 10.86 32.57 16.99
C ASP A 13 12.14 33.40 17.18
N ALA A 14 12.86 33.68 16.08
CA ALA A 14 14.12 34.41 16.14
C ALA A 14 13.90 35.83 16.67
N ASN A 15 14.76 36.23 17.60
CA ASN A 15 14.85 37.60 18.10
C ASN A 15 16.27 38.10 17.80
N PRO A 16 16.46 39.11 16.94
CA PRO A 16 15.47 39.96 16.25
C PRO A 16 14.61 39.22 15.22
N PRO A 17 13.42 39.75 14.85
CA PRO A 17 12.51 39.12 13.90
C PRO A 17 13.17 38.79 12.56
N VAL A 18 12.73 37.68 11.97
CA VAL A 18 13.14 37.23 10.64
C VAL A 18 12.64 38.20 9.57
N HIS A 19 13.51 38.60 8.65
CA HIS A 19 13.15 39.46 7.52
C HIS A 19 13.14 38.70 6.18
N ASN A 20 13.78 37.52 6.12
CA ASN A 20 13.84 36.73 4.91
C ASN A 20 13.68 35.23 5.17
N TYR A 21 12.86 34.58 4.34
CA TYR A 21 12.66 33.13 4.32
C TYR A 21 12.98 32.60 2.93
N THR A 22 13.81 31.58 2.85
CA THR A 22 14.18 30.94 1.59
C THR A 22 13.93 29.44 1.67
N TRP A 23 13.39 28.86 0.60
CA TRP A 23 13.06 27.45 0.52
C TRP A 23 14.03 26.70 -0.38
N TYR A 24 14.38 25.50 0.06
CA TYR A 24 15.28 24.61 -0.65
C TYR A 24 14.69 23.22 -0.78
N LYS A 25 14.89 22.61 -1.95
CA LYS A 25 14.68 21.18 -2.16
C LYS A 25 16.02 20.47 -2.11
N LYS A 26 16.11 19.45 -1.28
CA LYS A 26 17.30 18.64 -1.05
C LYS A 26 17.29 17.41 -1.97
N TYR A 27 18.35 17.24 -2.76
CA TYR A 27 18.54 16.09 -3.65
C TYR A 27 19.52 15.08 -3.07
N SER A 28 20.57 15.55 -2.40
CA SER A 28 21.57 14.71 -1.74
C SER A 28 22.04 15.31 -0.40
N ARG A 29 23.10 14.80 0.21
CA ARG A 29 23.67 15.40 1.44
C ARG A 29 24.27 16.78 1.18
N THR A 30 24.84 17.00 0.00
CA THR A 30 25.57 18.22 -0.37
C THR A 30 24.82 19.07 -1.38
N GLU A 31 23.83 18.50 -2.09
CA GLU A 31 23.12 19.17 -3.17
C GLU A 31 21.70 19.59 -2.77
N SER A 32 21.41 20.86 -2.97
CA SER A 32 20.07 21.43 -2.85
C SER A 32 19.87 22.59 -3.81
N SER A 33 18.66 22.75 -4.33
CA SER A 33 18.29 23.90 -5.15
C SER A 33 17.34 24.83 -4.40
N LEU A 34 17.52 26.13 -4.62
CA LEU A 34 16.56 27.15 -4.21
C LEU A 34 15.30 27.01 -5.06
N ILE A 35 14.14 26.95 -4.41
CA ILE A 35 12.85 26.72 -5.07
C ILE A 35 11.86 27.86 -4.86
N GLY A 36 12.15 28.77 -3.92
CA GLY A 36 11.27 29.91 -3.64
C GLY A 36 11.70 30.69 -2.41
N SER A 37 10.97 31.77 -2.17
CA SER A 37 11.14 32.66 -1.02
C SER A 37 9.79 32.96 -0.37
N GLY A 38 9.84 33.50 0.85
CA GLY A 38 8.66 33.79 1.65
C GLY A 38 8.35 32.71 2.69
N GLN A 39 7.52 33.08 3.66
CA GLN A 39 7.22 32.23 4.80
C GLN A 39 6.46 30.95 4.42
N LYS A 40 5.74 30.98 3.29
CA LYS A 40 4.95 29.86 2.77
C LYS A 40 5.43 29.47 1.38
N TYR A 41 5.51 28.17 1.12
CA TYR A 41 5.81 27.60 -0.20
C TYR A 41 4.70 26.63 -0.62
N SER A 42 4.03 26.93 -1.72
CA SER A 42 2.90 26.14 -2.21
C SER A 42 3.27 25.32 -3.43
N ILE A 43 2.98 24.02 -3.38
CA ILE A 43 3.06 23.10 -4.50
C ILE A 43 1.64 22.91 -5.01
N SER A 44 1.31 23.49 -6.17
CA SER A 44 0.06 23.22 -6.88
C SER A 44 0.20 21.99 -7.76
N HIS A 45 -0.91 21.26 -7.94
CA HIS A 45 -0.96 20.06 -8.79
C HIS A 45 0.22 19.12 -8.54
N ALA A 46 0.37 18.65 -7.30
CA ALA A 46 1.51 17.85 -6.87
C ALA A 46 1.76 16.67 -7.82
N ARG A 47 3.00 16.45 -8.24
CA ARG A 47 3.42 15.33 -9.12
C ARG A 47 4.46 14.50 -8.41
N LEU A 48 4.75 13.30 -8.91
CA LEU A 48 5.83 12.47 -8.35
C LEU A 48 7.19 13.18 -8.30
N VAL A 49 7.48 14.09 -9.23
CA VAL A 49 8.70 14.90 -9.19
C VAL A 49 8.77 15.85 -7.99
N HIS A 50 7.63 16.24 -7.42
CA HIS A 50 7.56 17.07 -6.21
C HIS A 50 7.79 16.25 -4.91
N ARG A 51 7.89 14.91 -5.00
CA ARG A 51 8.34 14.09 -3.88
C ARG A 51 9.79 14.46 -3.53
N GLY A 52 10.10 14.51 -2.25
CA GLY A 52 11.47 14.75 -1.81
C GLY A 52 11.57 15.30 -0.41
N ARG A 53 12.71 15.92 -0.13
CA ARG A 53 13.03 16.50 1.17
C ARG A 53 13.20 18.00 1.03
N TYR A 54 12.55 18.76 1.90
CA TYR A 54 12.48 20.21 1.84
C TYR A 54 13.00 20.80 3.15
N TYR A 55 13.60 21.98 3.09
CA TYR A 55 13.96 22.75 4.27
C TYR A 55 13.89 24.24 3.93
N CYS A 56 13.63 25.07 4.94
CA CYS A 56 13.70 26.52 4.80
C CYS A 56 14.93 27.06 5.54
N LYS A 57 15.44 28.20 5.11
CA LYS A 57 16.34 29.04 5.92
C LYS A 57 15.59 30.31 6.31
N ALA A 58 15.67 30.63 7.59
CA ALA A 58 15.16 31.87 8.17
C ALA A 58 16.34 32.77 8.52
N GLU A 59 16.31 34.01 8.03
CA GLU A 59 17.40 34.97 8.16
C GLU A 59 16.94 36.25 8.87
N ASN A 60 17.71 36.63 9.88
CA ASN A 60 17.57 37.89 10.61
C ASN A 60 18.88 38.68 10.57
N LYS A 61 18.93 39.84 11.22
CA LYS A 61 20.16 40.68 11.24
C LYS A 61 21.36 40.06 11.95
N VAL A 62 21.17 38.95 12.68
CA VAL A 62 22.24 38.23 13.39
C VAL A 62 22.79 37.10 12.51
N GLY A 63 21.96 36.48 11.69
CA GLY A 63 22.38 35.47 10.73
C GLY A 63 21.23 34.64 10.17
N ALA A 64 21.58 33.52 9.53
CA ALA A 64 20.64 32.60 8.91
C ALA A 64 20.71 31.20 9.53
N THR A 65 19.56 30.62 9.85
CA THR A 65 19.44 29.25 10.38
C THR A 65 18.53 28.41 9.49
N ALA A 66 18.93 27.16 9.25
CA ALA A 66 18.15 26.20 8.48
C ALA A 66 17.20 25.40 9.39
N SER A 67 16.00 25.11 8.90
CA SER A 67 15.04 24.23 9.57
C SER A 67 15.47 22.76 9.52
N THR A 68 14.82 21.94 10.33
CA THR A 68 14.81 20.50 10.11
C THR A 68 14.25 20.17 8.73
N THR A 69 14.76 19.09 8.14
CA THR A 69 14.32 18.63 6.81
C THR A 69 12.97 17.92 6.89
N LEU A 70 11.98 18.40 6.14
CA LEU A 70 10.64 17.86 6.04
C LEU A 70 10.51 16.93 4.81
N PRO A 71 10.14 15.64 4.99
CA PRO A 71 9.83 14.75 3.87
C PRO A 71 8.43 15.05 3.30
N VAL A 72 8.36 15.23 1.98
CA VAL A 72 7.11 15.38 1.23
C VAL A 72 6.86 14.12 0.41
N HIS A 73 5.73 13.47 0.67
CA HIS A 73 5.28 12.28 -0.02
C HIS A 73 4.16 12.61 -1.01
N VAL A 74 4.30 12.11 -2.23
CA VAL A 74 3.26 12.20 -3.26
C VAL A 74 2.93 10.77 -3.70
N HIS A 75 1.67 10.37 -3.51
CA HIS A 75 1.15 9.07 -3.88
C HIS A 75 0.22 9.20 -5.07
N LYS A 76 0.30 8.23 -5.99
CA LYS A 76 -0.67 8.09 -7.09
C LYS A 76 -2.00 7.59 -6.53
N PRO A 77 -3.14 8.01 -7.09
CA PRO A 77 -4.42 7.42 -6.76
C PRO A 77 -4.44 5.94 -7.18
N PRO A 78 -5.13 5.07 -6.43
CA PRO A 78 -5.22 3.65 -6.76
C PRO A 78 -6.08 3.45 -8.01
N LEU A 79 -5.65 2.56 -8.91
CA LEU A 79 -6.34 2.27 -10.17
C LEU A 79 -7.60 1.39 -10.01
N TRP A 80 -7.87 0.90 -8.80
CA TRP A 80 -8.98 -0.02 -8.53
C TRP A 80 -10.36 0.60 -8.88
N GLY A 81 -10.51 1.93 -8.74
CA GLY A 81 -11.74 2.61 -9.12
C GLY A 81 -12.03 2.51 -10.62
N SER A 82 -10.99 2.37 -11.45
CA SER A 82 -11.12 2.20 -12.90
C SER A 82 -11.19 0.73 -13.33
N ILE A 83 -10.47 -0.16 -12.64
CA ILE A 83 -10.35 -1.58 -13.02
C ILE A 83 -11.42 -2.45 -12.37
N GLY A 84 -11.92 -2.06 -11.19
CA GLY A 84 -12.92 -2.79 -10.41
C GLY A 84 -14.17 -3.18 -11.20
N PRO A 85 -14.80 -2.27 -11.95
CA PRO A 85 -15.99 -2.59 -12.75
C PRO A 85 -15.74 -3.62 -13.86
N LEU A 86 -14.50 -3.74 -14.36
CA LEU A 86 -14.15 -4.67 -15.43
C LEU A 86 -13.91 -6.10 -14.90
N LEU A 87 -13.35 -6.23 -13.70
CA LEU A 87 -13.07 -7.53 -13.09
C LEU A 87 -14.25 -8.09 -12.27
N ALA A 88 -15.13 -7.22 -11.75
CA ALA A 88 -16.32 -7.61 -11.02
C ALA A 88 -17.18 -8.67 -11.74
N PRO A 89 -17.56 -8.51 -13.04
CA PRO A 89 -18.36 -9.53 -13.73
C PRO A 89 -17.61 -10.86 -13.86
N ILE A 90 -16.29 -10.82 -14.11
CA ILE A 90 -15.46 -12.03 -14.22
C ILE A 90 -15.43 -12.77 -12.88
N LEU A 91 -15.26 -12.06 -11.76
CA LEU A 91 -15.28 -12.64 -10.41
C LEU A 91 -16.64 -13.23 -10.05
N ILE A 92 -17.73 -12.54 -10.40
CA ILE A 92 -19.11 -13.01 -10.17
C ILE A 92 -19.38 -14.28 -10.99
N LEU A 93 -18.94 -14.33 -12.26
CA LEU A 93 -19.07 -15.51 -13.11
C LEU A 93 -18.27 -16.69 -12.54
N MET A 94 -17.01 -16.47 -12.14
CA MET A 94 -16.16 -17.52 -11.56
C MET A 94 -16.69 -18.02 -10.21
N ALA A 95 -17.22 -17.14 -9.35
CA ALA A 95 -17.83 -17.55 -8.08
C ALA A 95 -19.14 -18.32 -8.32
N GLY A 96 -19.94 -17.89 -9.29
CA GLY A 96 -21.18 -18.56 -9.69
C GLY A 96 -20.92 -19.97 -10.23
N THR A 97 -19.94 -20.15 -11.11
CA THR A 97 -19.60 -21.48 -11.64
C THR A 97 -19.10 -22.41 -10.54
N VAL A 98 -18.26 -21.93 -9.62
CA VAL A 98 -17.81 -22.72 -8.46
C VAL A 98 -18.98 -23.11 -7.56
N ALA A 99 -19.91 -22.20 -7.27
CA ALA A 99 -21.09 -22.50 -6.46
C ALA A 99 -22.00 -23.54 -7.13
N VAL A 100 -22.21 -23.43 -8.45
CA VAL A 100 -22.96 -24.43 -9.23
C VAL A 100 -22.24 -25.79 -9.18
N CYS A 101 -20.94 -25.84 -9.43
CA CYS A 101 -20.16 -27.08 -9.33
C CYS A 101 -20.25 -27.70 -7.94
N LEU A 102 -20.09 -26.91 -6.87
CA LEU A 102 -20.22 -27.39 -5.50
C LEU A 102 -21.63 -27.93 -5.22
N SER A 103 -22.68 -27.27 -5.72
CA SER A 103 -24.06 -27.75 -5.55
C SER A 103 -24.34 -29.07 -6.29
N VAL A 104 -23.74 -29.26 -7.47
CA VAL A 104 -23.84 -30.50 -8.25
C VAL A 104 -23.03 -31.61 -7.58
N CYS A 105 -21.79 -31.33 -7.16
CA CYS A 105 -20.96 -32.27 -6.43
C CYS A 105 -21.61 -32.68 -5.10
N TRP A 106 -22.22 -31.74 -4.38
CA TRP A 106 -22.94 -32.00 -3.13
C TRP A 106 -24.16 -32.90 -3.36
N ARG A 107 -24.96 -32.62 -4.39
CA ARG A 107 -26.11 -33.46 -4.76
C ARG A 107 -25.70 -34.89 -5.11
N ASN A 108 -24.56 -35.06 -5.78
CA ASN A 108 -24.10 -36.38 -6.19
C ASN A 108 -23.69 -37.26 -4.99
N THR A 109 -23.19 -36.66 -3.90
CA THR A 109 -22.87 -37.37 -2.65
C THR A 109 -24.11 -37.87 -1.89
N GLU A 110 -25.31 -37.35 -2.15
CA GLU A 110 -26.55 -37.83 -1.51
C GLU A 110 -27.19 -39.02 -2.26
N THR A 111 -26.79 -39.29 -3.51
CA THR A 111 -27.34 -40.37 -4.36
C THR A 111 -26.55 -41.67 -4.40
N THR A 112 -25.63 -41.91 -3.47
CA THR A 112 -25.08 -43.27 -3.26
C THR A 112 -25.94 -44.04 -2.24
N PRO A 113 -26.91 -44.88 -2.66
CA PRO A 113 -27.36 -45.98 -1.82
C PRO A 113 -26.21 -46.98 -1.65
N ALA A 114 -26.16 -47.63 -0.49
CA ALA A 114 -25.15 -48.59 -0.07
C ALA A 114 -24.71 -49.55 -1.19
N GLU A 115 -23.40 -49.60 -1.45
CA GLU A 115 -22.77 -50.68 -2.21
C GLU A 115 -22.70 -51.90 -1.28
N ASP A 116 -23.69 -52.79 -1.39
CA ASP A 116 -23.63 -54.17 -0.85
C ASP A 116 -22.72 -54.99 -1.76
N ASP A 117 -21.42 -54.97 -1.47
CA ASP A 117 -20.44 -55.81 -2.17
C ASP A 117 -20.12 -57.04 -1.31
N SER A 118 -21.09 -57.97 -1.25
CA SER A 118 -20.82 -59.35 -0.83
C SER A 118 -20.41 -60.18 -2.05
N MET A 119 -19.12 -60.16 -2.41
CA MET A 119 -18.50 -61.29 -3.11
C MET A 119 -17.18 -61.67 -2.46
N THR A 120 -17.28 -62.76 -1.70
CA THR A 120 -16.22 -63.55 -1.10
C THR A 120 -15.11 -63.88 -2.10
N HIS A 121 -13.91 -63.30 -1.93
CA HIS A 121 -12.70 -64.07 -2.19
C HIS A 121 -11.66 -63.82 -1.10
N SER A 122 -11.36 -64.91 -0.40
CA SER A 122 -10.50 -65.02 0.76
C SER A 122 -9.07 -64.59 0.45
N GLY A 123 -8.57 -63.61 1.20
CA GLY A 123 -7.16 -63.22 1.22
C GLY A 123 -6.78 -62.72 2.61
N LYS A 124 -6.56 -63.63 3.56
CA LYS A 124 -6.02 -63.28 4.88
C LYS A 124 -4.53 -63.01 4.74
N VAL A 125 -4.12 -61.77 4.97
CA VAL A 125 -2.72 -61.41 5.25
C VAL A 125 -2.72 -60.58 6.52
N GLY A 126 -2.19 -61.15 7.59
CA GLY A 126 -1.98 -60.47 8.87
C GLY A 126 -0.55 -60.72 9.34
N TYR A 127 0.00 -59.75 10.07
CA TYR A 127 1.28 -59.89 10.76
C TYR A 127 1.29 -59.14 12.10
N VAL A 128 1.72 -59.89 13.14
CA VAL A 128 2.66 -59.62 14.28
C VAL A 128 2.42 -58.32 15.10
N THR A 129 2.36 -58.33 16.45
CA THR A 129 3.51 -58.39 17.41
C THR A 129 3.10 -58.86 18.83
N GLU A 130 3.92 -59.71 19.47
CA GLU A 130 4.75 -59.50 20.68
C GLU A 130 4.12 -59.79 22.06
N GLY A 131 4.65 -60.83 22.73
CA GLY A 131 5.23 -60.67 24.09
C GLY A 131 4.44 -61.13 25.34
N ALA A 132 5.19 -61.79 26.23
CA ALA A 132 4.96 -62.12 27.67
C ALA A 132 4.06 -63.35 27.94
N VAL A 133 4.47 -64.39 28.68
CA VAL A 133 5.53 -64.61 29.70
C VAL A 133 6.12 -66.00 29.53
#